data_AF-A0A917J502-F1
#
_entry.id   AF-A0A917J502-F1
#
_cell.length_a   1.000
_cell.length_b   1.000
_cell.length_c   1.000
_cell.angle_alpha   90.00
_cell.angle_beta   90.00
_cell.angle_gamma   90.00
#
_symmetry.space_group_name_H-M   'P 1'
#
loop_
_entity.id
_entity.type
_entity.pdbx_description
1 polymer ?
#
loop_
_entity_poly.entity_id
_entity_poly.type
_entity_poly.pdbx_seq_one_letter_code
_entity_poly.pdbx_strand_id
1 'polypeptide(L)'
;MEELTDLESRNLNAILGTNPHSYGMEDLFQDNASIWFKYDGQFVYCFSGAYGQSGSPVAKYKASSGLPKFQNSSFVQTKDKGPVPEGKYWIFLLPNPARIAKSDKASGALVPSSAGGIEKIPAFTLNSKGQSIIYPGWGNTRARLFADRSTQTFGRNNFYLHDSHKGYSHGCIETSSMVFDMLIKARQSFTKVAFMVDYKDNNTSTYGQSDK
;
A
#
# COMPACT_ATOMS: atom_id res chain seq x y z
N MET A 1 -13.22 22.45 -11.12
CA MET A 1 -13.29 20.98 -11.01
C MET A 1 -12.23 20.41 -11.94
N GLU A 2 -11.20 19.77 -11.38
CA GLU A 2 -10.15 19.11 -12.17
C GLU A 2 -10.62 17.69 -12.51
N GLU A 3 -10.64 17.31 -13.78
CA GLU A 3 -11.16 16.01 -14.22
C GLU A 3 -10.25 14.84 -13.78
N LEU A 4 -10.84 13.64 -13.62
CA LEU A 4 -10.08 12.42 -13.38
C LEU A 4 -9.24 12.03 -14.60
N THR A 5 -8.04 11.50 -14.37
CA THR A 5 -7.30 10.83 -15.43
C THR A 5 -7.97 9.51 -15.77
N ASP A 6 -7.78 9.02 -17.01
CA ASP A 6 -8.33 7.74 -17.45
C ASP A 6 -7.94 6.55 -16.56
N LEU A 7 -6.79 6.62 -15.91
CA LEU A 7 -6.34 5.57 -15.00
C LEU A 7 -7.14 5.59 -13.69
N GLU A 8 -7.41 6.77 -13.15
CA GLU A 8 -8.21 6.93 -11.93
C GLU A 8 -9.67 6.58 -12.19
N SER A 9 -10.25 7.03 -13.32
CA SER A 9 -11.61 6.68 -13.72
C SER A 9 -11.78 5.17 -13.91
N ARG A 10 -10.78 4.48 -14.47
CA ARG A 10 -10.79 3.00 -14.61
C ARG A 10 -10.67 2.29 -13.28
N ASN A 11 -9.78 2.74 -12.40
CA ASN A 11 -9.61 2.15 -11.07
C ASN A 11 -10.86 2.38 -10.21
N LEU A 12 -11.46 3.58 -10.26
CA LEU A 12 -12.67 3.91 -9.52
C LEU A 12 -13.90 3.16 -10.04
N ASN A 13 -14.09 3.04 -11.36
CA ASN A 13 -15.13 2.17 -11.92
C ASN A 13 -14.97 0.72 -11.44
N ALA A 14 -13.74 0.22 -11.39
CA ALA A 14 -13.45 -1.13 -10.90
C ALA A 14 -13.68 -1.29 -9.38
N ILE A 15 -13.58 -0.20 -8.60
CA ILE A 15 -13.82 -0.16 -7.15
C ILE A 15 -15.31 -0.04 -6.83
N LEU A 16 -16.02 0.84 -7.52
CA LEU A 16 -17.41 1.24 -7.22
C LEU A 16 -18.45 0.39 -7.95
N GLY A 17 -18.05 -0.37 -8.98
CA GLY A 17 -18.97 -1.13 -9.84
C GLY A 17 -19.96 -0.26 -10.62
N THR A 18 -19.76 1.07 -10.61
CA THR A 18 -20.62 2.09 -11.20
C THR A 18 -19.78 3.31 -11.62
N ASN A 19 -20.36 4.19 -12.43
CA ASN A 19 -19.70 5.38 -12.95
C ASN A 19 -19.29 6.33 -11.79
N PRO A 20 -18.00 6.66 -11.63
CA PRO A 20 -17.49 7.52 -10.57
C PRO A 20 -18.16 8.90 -10.53
N HIS A 21 -18.65 9.41 -11.67
CA HIS A 21 -19.34 10.71 -11.74
C HIS A 21 -20.70 10.75 -11.02
N SER A 22 -21.28 9.60 -10.62
CA SER A 22 -22.52 9.56 -9.83
C SER A 22 -22.29 9.78 -8.32
N TYR A 23 -21.04 9.69 -7.86
CA TYR A 23 -20.61 10.09 -6.53
C TYR A 23 -19.76 11.35 -6.70
N GLY A 24 -20.08 12.46 -6.03
CA GLY A 24 -19.30 13.70 -6.15
C GLY A 24 -17.80 13.43 -6.02
N MET A 25 -17.05 13.51 -7.13
CA MET A 25 -15.70 12.95 -7.23
C MET A 25 -14.67 13.67 -6.35
N GLU A 26 -14.98 14.90 -5.95
CA GLU A 26 -14.18 15.67 -5.01
C GLU A 26 -14.16 15.00 -3.61
N ASP A 27 -15.23 14.33 -3.20
CA ASP A 27 -15.32 13.67 -1.87
C ASP A 27 -14.52 12.37 -1.78
N LEU A 28 -14.25 11.71 -2.92
CA LEU A 28 -13.44 10.50 -2.97
C LEU A 28 -11.94 10.78 -2.91
N PHE A 29 -11.52 12.03 -3.13
CA PHE A 29 -10.12 12.48 -2.99
C PHE A 29 -9.90 13.42 -1.79
N GLN A 30 -10.95 14.06 -1.29
CA GLN A 30 -10.91 14.73 0.01
C GLN A 30 -10.54 13.75 1.12
N ASP A 31 -9.71 14.22 2.03
CA ASP A 31 -9.35 13.47 3.22
C ASP A 31 -10.32 13.81 4.35
N ASN A 32 -11.39 13.04 4.42
CA ASN A 32 -12.37 13.10 5.50
C ASN A 32 -12.11 12.04 6.58
N ALA A 33 -11.02 11.27 6.45
CA ALA A 33 -10.64 10.31 7.46
C ALA A 33 -10.10 11.04 8.67
N SER A 34 -10.60 10.69 9.86
CA SER A 34 -10.02 11.17 11.12
C SER A 34 -8.76 10.41 11.51
N ILE A 35 -8.22 9.57 10.59
CA ILE A 35 -6.97 8.85 10.75
C ILE A 35 -6.16 8.88 9.46
N TRP A 36 -4.84 8.87 9.60
CA TRP A 36 -3.91 8.74 8.49
C TRP A 36 -2.62 8.06 8.94
N PHE A 37 -1.83 7.58 7.98
CA PHE A 37 -0.60 6.84 8.26
C PHE A 37 0.62 7.56 7.71
N LYS A 38 1.77 7.40 8.36
CA LYS A 38 3.08 7.86 7.85
C LYS A 38 4.08 6.71 7.91
N TYR A 39 4.89 6.55 6.86
CA TYR A 39 6.08 5.73 6.84
C TYR A 39 7.33 6.59 6.78
N ASP A 40 8.24 6.44 7.76
CA ASP A 40 9.48 7.24 7.85
C ASP A 40 10.73 6.51 7.34
N GLY A 41 10.56 5.31 6.78
CA GLY A 41 11.66 4.41 6.42
C GLY A 41 11.79 3.22 7.36
N GLN A 42 11.52 3.40 8.65
CA GLN A 42 11.68 2.32 9.64
C GLN A 42 10.38 1.98 10.36
N PHE A 43 9.42 2.90 10.36
CA PHE A 43 8.18 2.73 11.08
C PHE A 43 6.99 3.24 10.29
N VAL A 44 5.87 2.52 10.42
CA VAL A 44 4.54 3.02 10.09
C VAL A 44 3.92 3.58 11.36
N TYR A 45 3.55 4.85 11.33
CA TYR A 45 2.80 5.53 12.38
C TYR A 45 1.35 5.67 11.96
N CYS A 46 0.44 5.55 12.93
CA CYS A 46 -0.95 5.93 12.77
C CYS A 46 -1.21 7.20 13.57
N PHE A 47 -1.82 8.21 12.94
CA PHE A 47 -2.21 9.46 13.56
C PHE A 47 -3.72 9.62 13.50
N SER A 48 -4.27 10.36 14.45
CA SER A 48 -5.64 10.86 14.41
C SER A 48 -5.67 12.33 13.99
N GLY A 49 -6.79 12.78 13.43
CA GLY A 49 -6.99 14.15 12.96
C GLY A 49 -6.64 14.35 11.49
N ALA A 50 -6.47 15.61 11.10
CA ALA A 50 -6.23 15.97 9.71
C ALA A 50 -4.85 15.51 9.22
N TYR A 51 -4.77 15.08 7.96
CA TYR A 51 -3.51 14.69 7.33
C TYR A 51 -2.43 15.76 7.40
N GLY A 52 -1.21 15.32 7.68
CA GLY A 52 -0.04 16.19 7.85
C GLY A 52 0.05 16.88 9.21
N GLN A 53 -1.02 16.88 10.02
CA GLN A 53 -0.98 17.38 11.40
C GLN A 53 -0.46 16.26 12.32
N SER A 54 0.86 16.08 12.35
CA SER A 54 1.51 15.02 13.14
C SER A 54 1.69 15.44 14.60
N GLY A 55 0.66 15.18 15.43
CA GLY A 55 0.75 15.17 16.89
C GLY A 55 1.40 13.88 17.42
N SER A 56 1.05 13.46 18.64
CA SER A 56 1.49 12.15 19.13
C SER A 56 0.82 11.02 18.33
N PRO A 57 1.58 10.02 17.83
CA PRO A 57 1.00 8.91 17.09
C PRO A 57 0.12 8.05 18.01
N VAL A 58 -1.01 7.58 17.47
CA VAL A 58 -1.92 6.62 18.12
C VAL A 58 -1.26 5.23 18.20
N ALA A 59 -0.46 4.88 17.18
CA ALA A 59 0.29 3.64 17.14
C ALA A 59 1.55 3.76 16.29
N LYS A 60 2.50 2.85 16.51
CA LYS A 60 3.77 2.75 15.81
C LYS A 60 4.11 1.29 15.56
N TYR A 61 4.49 0.96 14.33
CA TYR A 61 4.78 -0.40 13.87
C TYR A 61 6.11 -0.43 13.13
N LYS A 62 6.92 -1.47 13.33
CA LYS A 62 8.14 -1.62 12.52
C LYS A 62 7.78 -1.85 11.06
N ALA A 63 8.63 -1.33 10.18
CA ALA A 63 8.46 -1.48 8.76
C ALA A 63 9.79 -1.47 8.01
N SER A 64 9.83 -2.16 6.87
CA SER A 64 11.00 -2.21 6.01
C SER A 64 10.62 -2.11 4.54
N SER A 65 11.46 -1.45 3.74
CA SER A 65 11.26 -1.30 2.30
C SER A 65 12.59 -1.43 1.55
N GLY A 66 12.51 -1.93 0.32
CA GLY A 66 13.67 -2.20 -0.54
C GLY A 66 14.34 -3.54 -0.25
N LEU A 67 15.09 -4.05 -1.22
CA LEU A 67 15.85 -5.30 -1.13
C LEU A 67 17.11 -5.10 -0.28
N PRO A 68 17.72 -6.17 0.27
CA PRO A 68 19.03 -6.06 0.89
C PRO A 68 20.01 -5.35 -0.04
N LYS A 69 20.81 -4.42 0.51
CA LYS A 69 21.69 -3.46 -0.20
C LYS A 69 21.00 -2.26 -0.87
N PHE A 70 19.67 -2.21 -0.90
CA PHE A 70 18.87 -1.11 -1.45
C PHE A 70 17.94 -0.48 -0.41
N GLN A 71 18.16 -0.75 0.88
CA GLN A 71 17.31 -0.28 1.99
C GLN A 71 17.71 1.12 2.45
N ASN A 72 17.69 2.07 1.53
CA ASN A 72 18.02 3.47 1.77
C ASN A 72 17.25 4.37 0.79
N SER A 73 16.80 5.53 1.24
CA SER A 73 16.00 6.46 0.43
C SER A 73 16.75 6.96 -0.82
N SER A 74 18.09 6.95 -0.84
CA SER A 74 18.86 7.25 -2.06
C SER A 74 18.54 6.33 -3.24
N PHE A 75 17.99 5.14 -2.97
CA PHE A 75 17.66 4.15 -3.99
C PHE A 75 16.20 4.21 -4.47
N VAL A 76 15.39 5.20 -4.10
CA VAL A 76 13.96 5.29 -4.51
C VAL A 76 13.72 5.24 -6.03
N GLN A 77 14.72 5.57 -6.85
CA GLN A 77 14.62 5.47 -8.31
C GLN A 77 14.94 4.05 -8.85
N THR A 78 15.51 3.18 -8.02
CA THR A 78 15.93 1.83 -8.44
C THR A 78 14.73 0.91 -8.58
N LYS A 79 14.28 0.72 -9.82
CA LYS A 79 13.15 -0.15 -10.16
C LYS A 79 13.30 -1.56 -9.57
N ASP A 80 12.20 -2.06 -9.00
CA ASP A 80 12.05 -3.40 -8.40
C ASP A 80 13.04 -3.76 -7.29
N LYS A 81 13.78 -2.78 -6.74
CA LYS A 81 14.79 -2.99 -5.69
C LYS A 81 14.77 -1.94 -4.59
N GLY A 82 14.64 -0.67 -4.95
CA GLY A 82 14.67 0.44 -4.00
C GLY A 82 13.38 0.59 -3.20
N PRO A 83 13.37 1.38 -2.13
CA PRO A 83 12.20 1.59 -1.29
C PRO A 83 11.11 2.39 -2.02
N VAL A 84 9.91 2.46 -1.45
CA VAL A 84 8.81 3.27 -2.01
C VAL A 84 9.23 4.75 -2.08
N PRO A 85 9.01 5.48 -3.19
CA PRO A 85 9.30 6.92 -3.27
C PRO A 85 8.51 7.76 -2.27
N GLU A 86 9.08 8.88 -1.80
CA GLU A 86 8.37 9.85 -0.96
C GLU A 86 7.13 10.41 -1.66
N GLY A 87 6.12 10.75 -0.84
CA GLY A 87 4.91 11.40 -1.32
C GLY A 87 3.65 10.92 -0.60
N LYS A 88 2.51 11.36 -1.11
CA LYS A 88 1.18 11.00 -0.62
C LYS A 88 0.66 9.79 -1.40
N TYR A 89 0.10 8.85 -0.66
CA TYR A 89 -0.56 7.67 -1.18
C TYR A 89 -1.94 7.52 -0.57
N TRP A 90 -2.77 6.74 -1.24
CA TRP A 90 -4.11 6.35 -0.80
C TRP A 90 -4.19 4.84 -0.62
N ILE A 91 -4.78 4.42 0.49
CA ILE A 91 -5.20 3.04 0.72
C ILE A 91 -6.72 3.03 0.70
N PHE A 92 -7.30 2.40 -0.33
CA PHE A 92 -8.73 2.16 -0.32
C PHE A 92 -9.09 1.15 0.76
N LEU A 93 -10.16 1.39 1.48
CA LEU A 93 -10.69 0.47 2.48
C LEU A 93 -11.79 -0.41 1.91
N LEU A 94 -12.25 -0.13 0.69
CA LEU A 94 -13.12 -0.96 -0.14
C LEU A 94 -12.33 -1.62 -1.29
N PRO A 95 -12.83 -2.70 -1.89
CA PRO A 95 -13.98 -3.52 -1.49
C PRO A 95 -13.55 -4.62 -0.49
N ASN A 96 -14.40 -5.63 -0.21
CA ASN A 96 -14.27 -6.54 0.95
C ASN A 96 -12.82 -7.06 1.20
N PRO A 97 -12.25 -6.93 2.42
CA PRO A 97 -10.87 -7.35 2.72
C PRO A 97 -10.68 -8.88 2.72
N ALA A 98 -11.75 -9.67 2.75
CA ALA A 98 -11.70 -11.13 2.68
C ALA A 98 -11.40 -11.68 1.27
N ARG A 99 -11.32 -10.80 0.25
CA ARG A 99 -10.94 -11.21 -1.11
C ARG A 99 -9.53 -11.79 -1.11
N ILE A 100 -9.35 -12.82 -1.92
CA ILE A 100 -8.04 -13.44 -2.15
C ILE A 100 -7.38 -12.75 -3.34
N ALA A 101 -6.11 -12.39 -3.19
CA ALA A 101 -5.28 -11.85 -4.26
C ALA A 101 -5.21 -12.81 -5.44
N LYS A 102 -5.44 -12.30 -6.65
CA LYS A 102 -5.36 -13.11 -7.87
C LYS A 102 -3.90 -13.43 -8.21
N SER A 103 -3.69 -14.60 -8.80
CA SER A 103 -2.42 -15.03 -9.39
C SER A 103 -2.53 -15.16 -10.89
N ASP A 104 -1.42 -14.90 -11.58
CA ASP A 104 -1.27 -15.20 -13.00
C ASP A 104 -1.24 -16.73 -13.19
N LYS A 105 -2.07 -17.26 -14.10
CA LYS A 105 -2.17 -18.71 -14.29
C LYS A 105 -0.91 -19.33 -14.89
N ALA A 106 -0.14 -18.57 -15.67
CA ALA A 106 1.05 -19.10 -16.32
C ALA A 106 2.20 -19.27 -15.33
N SER A 107 2.50 -18.24 -14.54
CA SER A 107 3.64 -18.15 -13.63
C SER A 107 3.30 -18.44 -12.17
N GLY A 108 2.05 -18.23 -11.76
CA GLY A 108 1.65 -18.20 -10.36
C GLY A 108 2.01 -16.90 -9.63
N ALA A 109 2.54 -15.87 -10.30
CA ALA A 109 2.85 -14.60 -9.66
C ALA A 109 1.58 -13.85 -9.21
N LEU A 110 1.61 -13.17 -8.07
CA LEU A 110 0.47 -12.34 -7.65
C LEU A 110 0.28 -11.16 -8.62
N VAL A 111 -0.94 -10.99 -9.09
CA VAL A 111 -1.31 -9.91 -10.01
C VAL A 111 -1.62 -8.64 -9.20
N PRO A 112 -1.20 -7.45 -9.67
CA PRO A 112 -1.63 -6.20 -9.04
C PRO A 112 -3.15 -6.04 -9.02
N SER A 113 -3.71 -5.64 -7.88
CA SER A 113 -5.15 -5.45 -7.73
C SER A 113 -5.61 -4.14 -8.35
N SER A 114 -6.26 -4.18 -9.51
CA SER A 114 -6.84 -2.98 -10.15
C SER A 114 -7.89 -2.31 -9.27
N ALA A 115 -8.73 -3.09 -8.60
CA ALA A 115 -9.71 -2.63 -7.61
C ALA A 115 -9.07 -2.18 -6.29
N GLY A 116 -7.75 -2.35 -6.11
CA GLY A 116 -7.07 -1.93 -4.90
C GLY A 116 -7.60 -2.58 -3.63
N GLY A 117 -7.48 -1.83 -2.53
CA GLY A 117 -7.96 -2.25 -1.23
C GLY A 117 -7.06 -3.26 -0.54
N ILE A 118 -7.63 -3.91 0.46
CA ILE A 118 -7.01 -4.98 1.23
C ILE A 118 -7.39 -6.34 0.59
N GLU A 119 -6.42 -7.26 0.53
CA GLU A 119 -6.59 -8.62 0.04
C GLU A 119 -5.81 -9.60 0.92
N LYS A 120 -6.33 -10.82 1.04
CA LYS A 120 -5.62 -11.97 1.60
C LYS A 120 -4.70 -12.59 0.56
N ILE A 121 -3.51 -12.98 1.00
CA ILE A 121 -2.57 -13.74 0.18
C ILE A 121 -3.05 -15.20 0.15
N PRO A 122 -3.21 -15.83 -1.03
CA PRO A 122 -3.56 -17.24 -1.10
C PRO A 122 -2.48 -18.11 -0.47
N ALA A 123 -2.87 -19.17 0.23
CA ALA A 123 -1.91 -20.13 0.81
C ALA A 123 -1.01 -20.75 -0.27
N PHE A 124 -1.58 -21.08 -1.43
CA PHE A 124 -0.86 -21.47 -2.63
C PHE A 124 -1.73 -21.27 -3.88
N THR A 125 -1.11 -21.36 -5.06
CA THR A 125 -1.80 -21.49 -6.35
C THR A 125 -1.12 -22.56 -7.21
N LEU A 126 -1.78 -23.04 -8.25
CA LEU A 126 -1.17 -23.90 -9.27
C LEU A 126 -0.85 -23.08 -10.51
N ASN A 127 0.38 -23.17 -10.99
CA ASN A 127 0.73 -22.61 -12.30
C ASN A 127 0.27 -23.53 -13.45
N SER A 128 0.45 -23.09 -14.68
CA SER A 128 0.08 -23.84 -15.90
C SER A 128 0.71 -25.23 -16.02
N LYS A 129 1.80 -25.50 -15.28
CA LYS A 129 2.51 -26.79 -15.22
C LYS A 129 2.04 -27.66 -14.04
N GLY A 130 1.00 -27.25 -13.30
CA GLY A 130 0.52 -27.93 -12.10
C GLY A 130 1.44 -27.80 -10.89
N GLN A 131 2.42 -26.88 -10.92
CA GLN A 131 3.33 -26.68 -9.80
C GLN A 131 2.68 -25.79 -8.74
N SER A 132 2.80 -26.19 -7.47
CA SER A 132 2.35 -25.39 -6.34
C SER A 132 3.29 -24.23 -6.09
N ILE A 133 2.75 -23.00 -6.14
CA ILE A 133 3.46 -21.75 -5.87
C ILE A 133 2.93 -21.20 -4.54
N ILE A 134 3.85 -20.93 -3.62
CA ILE A 134 3.61 -20.31 -2.31
C ILE A 134 4.23 -18.91 -2.25
N TYR A 135 3.79 -18.08 -1.30
CA TYR A 135 4.14 -16.65 -1.24
C TYR A 135 4.77 -16.23 0.10
N PRO A 136 5.84 -16.90 0.56
CA PRO A 136 6.42 -16.62 1.88
C PRO A 136 6.88 -15.16 2.03
N GLY A 137 7.24 -14.51 0.92
CA GLY A 137 7.66 -13.11 0.92
C GLY A 137 6.55 -12.07 0.96
N TRP A 138 5.27 -12.47 1.03
CA TRP A 138 4.12 -11.57 1.06
C TRP A 138 3.35 -11.57 2.38
N GLY A 139 3.61 -12.53 3.27
CA GLY A 139 2.78 -12.70 4.47
C GLY A 139 1.38 -13.21 4.11
N ASN A 140 0.38 -12.78 4.87
CA ASN A 140 -1.01 -13.20 4.78
C ASN A 140 -1.95 -12.14 4.22
N THR A 141 -1.57 -10.86 4.28
CA THR A 141 -2.42 -9.72 3.91
C THR A 141 -1.61 -8.67 3.18
N ARG A 142 -2.20 -8.06 2.15
CA ARG A 142 -1.63 -6.90 1.46
C ARG A 142 -2.66 -5.80 1.26
N ALA A 143 -2.19 -4.55 1.17
CA ALA A 143 -3.01 -3.39 0.83
C ALA A 143 -2.30 -2.56 -0.24
N ARG A 144 -3.00 -2.21 -1.32
CA ARG A 144 -2.41 -1.44 -2.42
C ARG A 144 -2.22 0.03 -2.03
N LEU A 145 -1.05 0.58 -2.34
CA LEU A 145 -0.74 2.00 -2.22
C LEU A 145 -0.93 2.65 -3.60
N PHE A 146 -1.92 3.53 -3.72
CA PHE A 146 -2.13 4.34 -4.91
C PHE A 146 -1.43 5.68 -4.73
N ALA A 147 -0.42 5.95 -5.56
CA ALA A 147 0.25 7.24 -5.54
C ALA A 147 -0.76 8.36 -5.87
N ASP A 148 -0.75 9.40 -5.05
CA ASP A 148 -1.43 10.65 -5.38
C ASP A 148 -0.77 11.29 -6.61
N ARG A 149 -1.52 12.09 -7.37
CA ARG A 149 -1.02 12.76 -8.58
C ARG A 149 0.23 13.60 -8.34
N SER A 150 0.34 14.17 -7.16
CA SER A 150 1.50 14.98 -6.74
C SER A 150 2.76 14.16 -6.44
N THR A 151 2.65 12.83 -6.37
CA THR A 151 3.75 11.95 -5.95
C THR A 151 4.60 11.51 -7.14
N GLN A 152 5.89 11.85 -7.11
CA GLN A 152 6.84 11.43 -8.14
C GLN A 152 7.31 10.00 -7.92
N THR A 153 6.74 9.06 -8.67
CA THR A 153 7.09 7.64 -8.55
C THR A 153 8.28 7.20 -9.41
N PHE A 154 8.87 8.10 -10.20
CA PHE A 154 9.97 7.79 -11.13
C PHE A 154 9.62 6.65 -12.11
N GLY A 155 8.37 6.61 -12.58
CA GLY A 155 7.86 5.57 -13.48
C GLY A 155 7.63 4.21 -12.81
N ARG A 156 7.80 4.11 -11.49
CA ARG A 156 7.48 2.91 -10.69
C ARG A 156 6.01 2.92 -10.27
N ASN A 157 5.47 1.73 -10.01
CA ASN A 157 4.07 1.54 -9.62
C ASN A 157 3.90 0.22 -8.86
N ASN A 158 2.65 -0.16 -8.57
CA ASN A 158 2.29 -1.42 -7.91
C ASN A 158 2.91 -1.59 -6.52
N PHE A 159 2.92 -0.52 -5.74
CA PHE A 159 3.34 -0.52 -4.35
C PHE A 159 2.26 -1.10 -3.43
N TYR A 160 2.70 -1.82 -2.39
CA TYR A 160 1.82 -2.42 -1.39
C TYR A 160 2.38 -2.22 0.01
N LEU A 161 1.50 -2.21 1.00
CA LEU A 161 1.81 -2.70 2.34
C LEU A 161 1.57 -4.21 2.37
N HIS A 162 2.41 -4.98 3.06
CA HIS A 162 2.17 -6.40 3.32
C HIS A 162 2.75 -6.85 4.67
N ASP A 163 2.14 -7.85 5.30
CA ASP A 163 2.45 -8.33 6.66
C ASP A 163 3.47 -9.47 6.71
N SER A 164 4.51 -9.44 5.87
CA SER A 164 5.61 -10.42 5.99
C SER A 164 6.60 -10.06 7.09
N HIS A 165 7.51 -10.99 7.40
CA HIS A 165 8.52 -10.84 8.46
C HIS A 165 9.97 -11.01 7.97
N LYS A 166 10.22 -10.93 6.65
CA LYS A 166 11.56 -11.15 6.07
C LYS A 166 12.50 -9.95 6.18
N GLY A 167 11.96 -8.75 6.45
CA GLY A 167 12.70 -7.51 6.65
C GLY A 167 13.15 -6.79 5.36
N TYR A 168 12.57 -7.09 4.20
CA TYR A 168 12.90 -6.43 2.91
C TYR A 168 11.73 -6.54 1.91
N SER A 169 11.81 -5.91 0.74
CA SER A 169 10.78 -6.05 -0.31
C SER A 169 11.32 -5.65 -1.69
N HIS A 170 10.60 -5.94 -2.78
CA HIS A 170 10.95 -5.43 -4.12
C HIS A 170 10.44 -3.98 -4.33
N GLY A 171 10.44 -3.18 -3.26
CA GLY A 171 9.94 -1.81 -3.23
C GLY A 171 8.52 -1.64 -2.72
N CYS A 172 7.96 -2.64 -2.04
CA CYS A 172 6.76 -2.50 -1.19
C CYS A 172 7.17 -2.11 0.24
N ILE A 173 6.22 -1.93 1.15
CA ILE A 173 6.48 -1.74 2.58
C ILE A 173 6.02 -3.00 3.30
N GLU A 174 6.97 -3.70 3.91
CA GLU A 174 6.70 -4.78 4.85
C GLU A 174 6.43 -4.17 6.23
N THR A 175 5.39 -4.61 6.94
CA THR A 175 5.06 -4.11 8.28
C THR A 175 4.25 -5.13 9.10
N SER A 176 3.84 -4.76 10.32
CA SER A 176 3.05 -5.63 11.20
C SER A 176 1.62 -5.85 10.69
N SER A 177 1.06 -7.04 10.97
CA SER A 177 -0.35 -7.36 10.73
C SER A 177 -1.31 -6.40 11.45
N MET A 178 -0.87 -5.79 12.57
CA MET A 178 -1.67 -4.83 13.33
C MET A 178 -2.02 -3.56 12.54
N VAL A 179 -1.23 -3.19 11.52
CA VAL A 179 -1.59 -2.10 10.60
C VAL A 179 -2.88 -2.45 9.85
N PHE A 180 -3.04 -3.70 9.44
CA PHE A 180 -4.22 -4.16 8.72
C PHE A 180 -5.45 -4.22 9.64
N ASP A 181 -5.28 -4.55 10.92
CA ASP A 181 -6.38 -4.49 11.89
C ASP A 181 -6.91 -3.06 12.04
N MET A 182 -6.01 -2.06 12.08
CA MET A 182 -6.41 -0.65 12.08
C MET A 182 -7.15 -0.26 10.79
N LEU A 183 -6.66 -0.67 9.62
CA LEU A 183 -7.31 -0.38 8.34
C LEU A 183 -8.71 -1.03 8.24
N ILE A 184 -8.84 -2.28 8.72
CA ILE A 184 -10.12 -3.00 8.76
C ILE A 184 -11.10 -2.30 9.72
N LYS A 185 -10.63 -1.84 10.89
CA LYS A 185 -11.45 -1.05 11.81
C LYS A 185 -11.89 0.27 11.18
N ALA A 186 -10.98 0.98 10.53
CA ALA A 186 -11.27 2.26 9.87
C ALA A 186 -12.33 2.14 8.77
N ARG A 187 -12.44 0.98 8.12
CA ARG A 187 -13.43 0.71 7.08
C ARG A 187 -14.87 0.89 7.55
N GLN A 188 -15.12 0.77 8.85
CA GLN A 188 -16.46 0.97 9.43
C GLN A 188 -16.95 2.42 9.24
N SER A 189 -16.05 3.37 9.05
CA SER A 189 -16.36 4.80 8.95
C SER A 189 -15.87 5.45 7.66
N PHE A 190 -14.88 4.85 6.97
CA PHE A 190 -14.20 5.47 5.85
C PHE A 190 -14.07 4.51 4.65
N THR A 191 -14.03 5.08 3.45
CA THR A 191 -13.84 4.33 2.20
C THR A 191 -12.38 4.25 1.78
N LYS A 192 -11.52 5.09 2.36
CA LYS A 192 -10.06 5.15 2.14
C LYS A 192 -9.37 5.87 3.30
N VAL A 193 -8.05 5.81 3.35
CA VAL A 193 -7.19 6.61 4.25
C VAL A 193 -5.97 7.13 3.50
N ALA A 194 -5.43 8.26 3.96
CA ALA A 194 -4.16 8.78 3.47
C ALA A 194 -2.97 8.03 4.08
N PHE A 195 -1.92 7.86 3.28
CA PHE A 195 -0.66 7.24 3.67
C PHE A 195 0.51 8.08 3.15
N MET A 196 1.30 8.66 4.04
CA MET A 196 2.45 9.49 3.71
C MET A 196 3.72 8.64 3.72
N VAL A 197 4.56 8.76 2.70
CA VAL A 197 5.97 8.32 2.74
C VAL A 197 6.82 9.57 2.87
N ASP A 198 7.55 9.68 3.98
CA ASP A 198 8.29 10.89 4.32
C ASP A 198 9.60 10.52 5.03
N TYR A 199 10.68 10.53 4.27
CA TYR A 199 12.03 10.24 4.77
C TYR A 199 12.65 11.50 5.35
N LYS A 200 13.49 11.33 6.38
CA LYS A 200 14.18 12.46 7.02
C LYS A 200 15.10 13.20 6.04
N ASP A 201 15.74 12.45 5.16
CA ASP A 201 16.67 12.92 4.13
C ASP A 201 16.87 11.84 3.05
N ASN A 202 17.66 12.17 2.03
CA ASN A 202 18.00 11.28 0.91
C ASN A 202 18.95 10.13 1.27
N ASN A 203 19.30 9.94 2.54
CA ASN A 203 20.14 8.88 3.06
C ASN A 203 19.49 8.15 4.25
N THR A 204 18.16 8.21 4.36
CA THR A 204 17.39 7.57 5.41
C THR A 204 17.39 6.06 5.22
N SER A 205 17.74 5.32 6.27
CA SER A 205 17.61 3.86 6.27
C SER A 205 16.16 3.45 6.13
N THR A 206 15.87 2.52 5.22
CA THR A 206 14.54 1.93 5.06
C THR A 206 14.45 0.52 5.61
N TYR A 207 15.37 0.16 6.51
CA TYR A 207 15.36 -1.10 7.25
C TYR A 207 14.99 -0.83 8.72
N GLY A 208 13.72 -1.02 9.05
CA GLY A 208 13.21 -0.90 10.42
C GLY A 208 13.15 -2.23 11.17
N GLN A 209 13.62 -3.32 10.56
CA GLN A 209 13.36 -4.71 10.99
C GLN A 209 11.87 -5.08 10.80
N SER A 210 11.54 -6.33 11.07
CA SER A 210 10.17 -6.85 11.15
C SER A 210 9.90 -7.28 12.60
N ASP A 211 8.72 -6.96 13.13
CA ASP A 211 8.28 -7.55 14.40
C ASP A 211 8.11 -9.06 14.17
N LYS A 212 8.77 -9.90 14.96
CA LYS A 212 8.66 -11.37 14.87
C LYS A 212 7.37 -11.86 15.52
#